data_AF-A0A4V2E3P3-F1
#
_entry.id   AF-A0A4V2E3P3-F1
#
_cell.length_a   1.000
_cell.length_b   1.000
_cell.length_c   1.000
_cell.angle_alpha   90.00
_cell.angle_beta   90.00
_cell.angle_gamma   90.00
#
_symmetry.space_group_name_H-M   'P 1'
#
loop_
_entity.id
_entity.type
_entity.pdbx_description
1 polymer ?
#
loop_
_entity_poly.entity_id
_entity_poly.type
_entity_poly.pdbx_seq_one_letter_code
_entity_poly.pdbx_strand_id
1 'polypeptide(L)'
;MTKTRQIIYAVVLNRAFLLFPLVLISLLVGSITADDLRFLLGHMDKHGYQRVIDNESTITILLIGFGAIMDGRKIFSKRLLESKNDPALEQHSALNATSEYYGFMLIVIGIAIEIVDQITRYLRTFNIDIMAFEAIFSLVFNVVALIVMLKAAYRIAAIDIEKHQL
;
A
#
# COMPACT_ATOMS: atom_id res chain seq x y z
N MET A 1 24.04 -3.38 1.57
CA MET A 1 22.65 -2.90 1.32
C MET A 1 22.63 -2.15 -0.02
N THR A 2 21.74 -2.46 -0.97
CA THR A 2 21.68 -1.77 -2.28
C THR A 2 21.08 -0.37 -2.15
N LYS A 3 21.51 0.62 -2.97
CA LYS A 3 21.02 2.03 -2.92
C LYS A 3 19.48 2.13 -2.97
N THR A 4 18.83 1.29 -3.77
CA THR A 4 17.37 1.22 -3.90
C THR A 4 16.68 0.79 -2.61
N ARG A 5 17.28 -0.15 -1.85
CA ARG A 5 16.76 -0.56 -0.53
C ARG A 5 16.80 0.62 0.43
N GLN A 6 17.93 1.34 0.52
CA GLN A 6 18.10 2.47 1.43
C GLN A 6 17.09 3.60 1.17
N ILE A 7 16.81 3.92 -0.10
CA ILE A 7 15.82 4.95 -0.45
C ILE A 7 14.42 4.52 0.00
N ILE A 8 14.04 3.26 -0.25
CA ILE A 8 12.72 2.74 0.16
C ILE A 8 12.59 2.75 1.69
N TYR A 9 13.61 2.31 2.41
CA TYR A 9 13.64 2.42 3.88
C TYR A 9 13.52 3.88 4.33
N ALA A 10 14.25 4.80 3.71
CA ALA A 10 14.21 6.22 4.07
C ALA A 10 12.83 6.84 3.84
N VAL A 11 12.15 6.51 2.73
CA VAL A 11 10.81 7.01 2.42
C VAL A 11 9.77 6.39 3.35
N VAL A 12 9.79 5.06 3.50
CA VAL A 12 8.81 4.30 4.28
C VAL A 12 8.94 4.58 5.78
N LEU A 13 10.16 4.75 6.30
CA LEU A 13 10.40 5.07 7.71
C LEU A 13 10.19 6.56 8.01
N ASN A 14 10.10 7.42 7.00
CA ASN A 14 9.79 8.83 7.22
C ASN A 14 8.39 8.97 7.82
N ARG A 15 8.27 9.65 8.96
CA ARG A 15 6.97 9.90 9.61
C ARG A 15 6.05 10.75 8.73
N ALA A 16 6.61 11.65 7.92
CA ALA A 16 5.85 12.47 6.98
C ALA A 16 5.16 11.64 5.89
N PHE A 17 5.73 10.50 5.50
CA PHE A 17 5.09 9.59 4.56
C PHE A 17 3.79 8.99 5.10
N LEU A 18 3.63 8.84 6.42
CA LEU A 18 2.37 8.38 7.01
C LEU A 18 1.30 9.47 7.09
N LEU A 19 1.71 10.74 7.08
CA LEU A 19 0.77 11.86 7.12
C LEU A 19 -0.07 11.92 5.84
N PHE A 20 0.53 11.61 4.69
CA PHE A 20 -0.16 11.62 3.40
C PHE A 20 -1.36 10.65 3.34
N PRO A 21 -1.21 9.33 3.55
CA PRO A 21 -2.34 8.40 3.58
C PRO A 21 -3.28 8.66 4.76
N LEU A 22 -2.78 9.16 5.91
CA LEU A 22 -3.64 9.53 7.04
C LEU A 22 -4.59 10.68 6.67
N VAL A 23 -4.07 11.74 6.04
CA VAL A 23 -4.88 12.88 5.56
C VAL A 23 -5.89 12.41 4.52
N LEU A 24 -5.47 11.57 3.58
CA LEU A 24 -6.38 11.04 2.56
C LEU A 24 -7.52 10.21 3.17
N ILE A 25 -7.21 9.28 4.08
CA ILE A 25 -8.22 8.50 4.80
C ILE A 25 -9.15 9.42 5.58
N SER A 26 -8.61 10.45 6.25
CA SER A 26 -9.41 11.41 7.01
C SER A 26 -10.38 12.21 6.12
N LEU A 27 -9.93 12.63 4.93
CA LEU A 27 -10.77 13.31 3.94
C LEU A 27 -11.88 12.40 3.43
N LEU A 28 -11.58 11.14 3.17
CA LEU A 28 -12.55 10.17 2.66
C LEU A 28 -13.60 9.80 3.70
N VAL A 29 -13.16 9.47 4.92
CA VAL A 29 -14.07 9.20 6.06
C VAL A 29 -14.94 10.43 6.32
N GLY A 30 -14.35 11.63 6.30
CA GLY A 30 -15.09 12.88 6.43
C GLY A 30 -16.14 13.07 5.35
N SER A 31 -15.81 12.80 4.08
CA SER A 31 -16.74 12.89 2.95
C SER A 31 -17.90 11.91 3.08
N ILE A 32 -17.63 10.64 3.42
CA ILE A 32 -18.71 9.64 3.61
C ILE A 32 -19.57 10.02 4.81
N THR A 33 -18.97 10.40 5.93
CA THR A 33 -19.74 10.78 7.13
C THR A 33 -20.67 11.96 6.85
N ALA A 34 -20.23 12.91 6.01
CA ALA A 34 -21.07 14.02 5.57
C ALA A 34 -22.23 13.55 4.65
N ASP A 35 -21.98 12.61 3.74
CA ASP A 35 -23.01 12.05 2.86
C ASP A 35 -24.02 11.16 3.62
N ASP A 36 -23.55 10.38 4.60
CA ASP A 36 -24.40 9.56 5.48
C ASP A 36 -25.25 10.44 6.41
N LEU A 37 -24.67 11.52 6.95
CA LEU A 37 -25.44 12.51 7.72
C LEU A 37 -26.50 13.20 6.85
N ARG A 38 -26.19 13.54 5.60
CA ARG A 38 -27.17 14.09 4.64
C ARG A 38 -28.28 13.08 4.32
N PHE A 39 -27.96 11.80 4.23
CA PHE A 39 -28.94 10.73 4.05
C PHE A 39 -29.87 10.61 5.26
N LEU A 40 -29.31 10.57 6.48
CA LEU A 40 -30.08 10.53 7.73
C LEU A 40 -30.96 11.77 7.92
N LEU A 41 -30.53 12.92 7.39
CA LEU A 41 -31.31 14.16 7.35
C LEU A 41 -32.33 14.21 6.18
N GLY A 42 -32.51 13.13 5.43
CA GLY A 42 -33.53 12.98 4.39
C GLY A 42 -33.25 13.69 3.07
N HIS A 43 -31.98 14.02 2.78
CA HIS A 43 -31.58 14.82 1.60
C HIS A 43 -31.02 14.00 0.42
N MET A 44 -31.17 12.66 0.36
CA MET A 44 -30.52 11.83 -0.67
C MET A 44 -31.45 10.85 -1.40
N ASP A 45 -31.28 10.80 -2.72
CA ASP A 45 -31.93 9.86 -3.65
C ASP A 45 -31.16 8.53 -3.76
N LYS A 46 -31.77 7.51 -4.39
CA LYS A 46 -31.21 6.14 -4.56
C LYS A 46 -29.78 6.08 -5.14
N HIS A 47 -29.37 7.06 -5.94
CA HIS A 47 -28.00 7.13 -6.49
C HIS A 47 -26.94 7.53 -5.45
N GLY A 48 -27.33 8.20 -4.36
CA GLY A 48 -26.45 8.52 -3.24
C GLY A 48 -26.05 7.27 -2.45
N TYR A 49 -26.97 6.30 -2.30
CA TYR A 49 -26.73 5.09 -1.52
C TYR A 49 -25.65 4.17 -2.13
N GLN A 50 -25.64 4.00 -3.46
CA GLN A 50 -24.60 3.21 -4.14
C GLN A 50 -23.22 3.83 -3.98
N ARG A 51 -23.12 5.17 -4.01
CA ARG A 51 -21.85 5.89 -3.78
C ARG A 51 -21.31 5.67 -2.36
N VAL A 52 -22.19 5.58 -1.37
CA VAL A 52 -21.79 5.29 0.02
C VAL A 52 -21.15 3.90 0.12
N ILE A 53 -21.79 2.87 -0.44
CA ILE A 53 -21.27 1.49 -0.42
C ILE A 53 -19.91 1.37 -1.13
N ASP A 54 -19.78 1.94 -2.33
CA ASP A 54 -18.54 1.88 -3.10
C ASP A 54 -17.39 2.58 -2.35
N ASN A 55 -17.69 3.71 -1.68
CA ASN A 55 -16.73 4.44 -0.87
C ASN A 55 -16.37 3.68 0.43
N GLU A 56 -17.29 2.97 1.08
CA GLU A 56 -17.01 2.16 2.28
C GLU A 56 -16.02 1.02 2.00
N SER A 57 -16.22 0.28 0.90
CA SER A 57 -15.31 -0.79 0.48
C SER A 57 -13.89 -0.27 0.23
N THR A 58 -13.83 0.89 -0.41
CA THR A 58 -12.61 1.61 -0.75
C THR A 58 -11.86 2.09 0.51
N ILE A 59 -12.56 2.67 1.48
CA ILE A 59 -11.97 3.06 2.77
C ILE A 59 -11.44 1.85 3.53
N THR A 60 -12.16 0.73 3.50
CA THR A 60 -11.73 -0.51 4.16
C THR A 60 -10.39 -0.99 3.59
N ILE A 61 -10.24 -0.98 2.26
CA ILE A 61 -8.98 -1.34 1.59
C ILE A 61 -7.83 -0.41 2.01
N LEU A 62 -8.07 0.90 2.05
CA LEU A 62 -7.08 1.87 2.51
C LEU A 62 -6.70 1.69 3.99
N LEU A 63 -7.66 1.42 4.87
CA LEU A 63 -7.42 1.20 6.30
C LEU A 63 -6.61 -0.07 6.55
N ILE A 64 -6.96 -1.18 5.88
CA ILE A 64 -6.21 -2.44 5.92
C ILE A 64 -4.78 -2.20 5.42
N GLY A 65 -4.65 -1.54 4.27
CA GLY A 65 -3.35 -1.21 3.70
C GLY A 65 -2.50 -0.33 4.62
N PHE A 66 -3.10 0.71 5.22
CA PHE A 66 -2.41 1.59 6.15
C PHE A 66 -1.98 0.85 7.42
N GLY A 67 -2.83 -0.02 7.98
CA GLY A 67 -2.48 -0.90 9.09
C GLY A 67 -1.29 -1.79 8.76
N ALA A 68 -1.30 -2.40 7.57
CA ALA A 68 -0.19 -3.23 7.09
C ALA A 68 1.11 -2.43 6.86
N ILE A 69 1.03 -1.18 6.39
CA ILE A 69 2.19 -0.28 6.32
C ILE A 69 2.77 -0.01 7.72
N MET A 70 1.91 0.32 8.69
CA MET A 70 2.33 0.63 10.05
C MET A 70 3.01 -0.56 10.71
N ASP A 71 2.47 -1.77 10.53
CA ASP A 71 3.04 -2.98 11.10
C ASP A 71 4.35 -3.37 10.41
N GLY A 72 4.38 -3.34 9.08
CA GLY A 72 5.61 -3.54 8.31
C GLY A 72 6.73 -2.58 8.71
N ARG A 73 6.42 -1.30 8.95
CA ARG A 73 7.39 -0.31 9.46
C ARG A 73 7.99 -0.70 10.80
N LYS A 74 7.22 -1.29 11.72
CA LYS A 74 7.72 -1.76 13.02
C LYS A 74 8.69 -2.93 12.82
N ILE A 75 8.32 -3.89 11.97
CA ILE A 75 9.16 -5.04 11.62
C ILE A 75 10.49 -4.58 11.00
N PHE A 76 10.43 -3.65 10.05
CA PHE A 76 11.62 -3.10 9.41
C PHE A 76 12.49 -2.28 10.36
N SER A 77 11.90 -1.47 11.24
CA SER A 77 12.63 -0.73 12.27
C SER A 77 13.33 -1.66 13.26
N LYS A 78 12.63 -2.71 13.71
CA LYS A 78 13.15 -3.72 14.62
C LYS A 78 14.34 -4.46 14.00
N ARG A 79 14.22 -4.90 12.74
CA ARG A 79 15.32 -5.54 12.01
C ARG A 79 16.51 -4.62 11.75
N LEU A 80 16.28 -3.32 11.47
CA LEU A 80 17.38 -2.36 11.32
C LEU A 80 18.18 -2.22 12.64
N LEU A 81 17.48 -2.24 13.78
CA LEU A 81 18.09 -2.23 15.11
C LEU A 81 18.79 -3.56 15.46
N GLU A 82 18.16 -4.70 15.18
CA GLU A 82 18.69 -6.04 15.50
C GLU A 82 19.88 -6.43 14.60
N SER A 83 19.92 -5.95 13.35
CA SER A 83 21.05 -6.17 12.44
C SER A 83 22.38 -5.57 12.92
N LYS A 84 22.36 -4.76 13.98
CA LYS A 84 23.57 -4.23 14.63
C LYS A 84 24.15 -5.15 15.71
N ASN A 85 23.41 -6.14 16.22
CA ASN A 85 23.77 -6.81 17.48
C ASN A 85 23.91 -8.33 17.44
N ASP A 86 23.50 -9.08 16.41
CA ASP A 86 23.68 -10.55 16.45
C ASP A 86 23.70 -11.25 15.06
N PRO A 87 24.83 -11.87 14.64
CA PRO A 87 24.94 -12.62 13.38
C PRO A 87 24.40 -14.07 13.45
N ALA A 88 23.96 -14.58 14.61
CA ALA A 88 23.52 -15.98 14.74
C ALA A 88 22.08 -16.26 14.25
N LEU A 89 21.31 -15.24 13.85
CA LEU A 89 19.91 -15.38 13.38
C LEU A 89 19.76 -15.58 11.86
N GLU A 90 20.85 -15.80 11.13
CA GLU A 90 20.97 -15.47 9.71
C GLU A 90 20.13 -16.31 8.72
N GLN A 91 19.84 -17.59 8.97
CA GLN A 91 19.38 -18.48 7.88
C GLN A 91 17.85 -18.67 7.77
N HIS A 92 17.13 -18.81 8.90
CA HIS A 92 15.65 -18.71 8.91
C HIS A 92 15.17 -17.25 8.75
N SER A 93 16.06 -16.29 9.02
CA SER A 93 15.83 -14.86 8.80
C SER A 93 15.85 -14.48 7.32
N ALA A 94 16.66 -15.10 6.46
CA ALA A 94 16.84 -14.66 5.07
C ALA A 94 15.58 -14.85 4.19
N LEU A 95 14.95 -16.02 4.25
CA LEU A 95 13.71 -16.30 3.51
C LEU A 95 12.56 -15.42 4.04
N ASN A 96 12.43 -15.35 5.37
CA ASN A 96 11.39 -14.55 6.01
C ASN A 96 11.58 -13.04 5.74
N ALA A 97 12.81 -12.53 5.82
CA ALA A 97 13.15 -11.15 5.49
C ALA A 97 12.88 -10.81 4.02
N THR A 98 13.15 -11.77 3.11
CA THR A 98 12.92 -11.60 1.68
C THR A 98 11.43 -11.56 1.37
N SER A 99 10.65 -12.45 1.98
CA SER A 99 9.19 -12.48 1.89
C SER A 99 8.57 -11.19 2.44
N GLU A 100 8.95 -10.78 3.66
CA GLU A 100 8.49 -9.54 4.28
C GLU A 100 8.82 -8.30 3.43
N TYR A 101 10.03 -8.23 2.87
CA TYR A 101 10.46 -7.11 2.02
C TYR A 101 9.62 -6.97 0.76
N TYR A 102 9.39 -8.06 0.03
CA TYR A 102 8.62 -8.01 -1.20
C TYR A 102 7.11 -7.92 -0.94
N GLY A 103 6.59 -8.59 0.10
CA GLY A 103 5.20 -8.43 0.55
C GLY A 103 4.90 -6.99 0.92
N PHE A 104 5.79 -6.33 1.65
CA PHE A 104 5.65 -4.91 1.97
C PHE A 104 5.66 -4.01 0.74
N MET A 105 6.52 -4.27 -0.26
CA MET A 105 6.48 -3.52 -1.51
C MET A 105 5.14 -3.64 -2.23
N LEU A 106 4.58 -4.86 -2.30
CA LEU A 106 3.30 -5.10 -2.95
C LEU A 106 2.17 -4.37 -2.23
N ILE A 107 2.19 -4.33 -0.90
CA ILE A 107 1.24 -3.54 -0.10
C ILE A 107 1.35 -2.04 -0.44
N VAL A 108 2.57 -1.49 -0.47
CA VAL A 108 2.78 -0.07 -0.83
C VAL A 108 2.30 0.24 -2.25
N ILE A 109 2.57 -0.66 -3.19
CA ILE A 109 2.11 -0.53 -4.59
C ILE A 109 0.58 -0.57 -4.66
N GLY A 110 -0.07 -1.52 -3.98
CA GLY A 110 -1.52 -1.64 -3.95
C GLY A 110 -2.20 -0.39 -3.38
N ILE A 111 -1.65 0.18 -2.30
CA ILE A 111 -2.16 1.42 -1.73
C ILE A 111 -1.96 2.60 -2.68
N ALA A 112 -0.83 2.68 -3.38
CA ALA A 112 -0.60 3.74 -4.35
C ALA A 112 -1.60 3.69 -5.52
N ILE A 113 -1.97 2.49 -5.99
CA ILE A 113 -3.02 2.29 -7.00
C ILE A 113 -4.37 2.81 -6.45
N GLU A 114 -4.74 2.39 -5.24
CA GLU A 114 -6.00 2.80 -4.60
C GLU A 114 -6.09 4.32 -4.42
N ILE A 115 -4.99 4.97 -4.02
CA ILE A 115 -4.93 6.42 -3.87
C ILE A 115 -5.19 7.13 -5.21
N VAL A 116 -4.58 6.67 -6.30
CA VAL A 116 -4.75 7.32 -7.61
C VAL A 116 -6.13 7.09 -8.18
N ASP A 117 -6.70 5.91 -7.99
CA ASP A 117 -8.08 5.66 -8.38
C ASP A 117 -9.04 6.62 -7.66
N GLN A 118 -8.83 6.87 -6.38
CA GLN A 118 -9.64 7.81 -5.62
C GLN A 118 -9.45 9.27 -5.99
N ILE A 119 -8.20 9.70 -6.23
CA ILE A 119 -7.94 11.05 -6.77
C ILE A 119 -8.67 11.20 -8.10
N THR A 120 -8.67 10.18 -8.94
CA THR A 120 -9.34 10.22 -10.24
C THR A 120 -10.86 10.28 -10.10
N ARG A 121 -11.45 9.45 -9.22
CA ARG A 121 -12.89 9.50 -8.88
C ARG A 121 -13.30 10.87 -8.33
N TYR A 122 -12.48 11.47 -7.45
CA TYR A 122 -12.71 12.81 -6.92
C TYR A 122 -12.68 13.88 -8.02
N LEU A 123 -11.65 13.88 -8.86
CA LEU A 123 -11.50 14.85 -9.95
C LEU A 123 -12.57 14.72 -11.03
N ARG A 124 -13.08 13.50 -11.30
CA ARG A 124 -14.26 13.29 -12.16
C ARG A 124 -15.51 14.01 -11.64
N THR A 125 -15.64 14.20 -10.32
CA THR A 125 -16.73 14.99 -9.72
C THR A 125 -16.67 16.47 -10.15
N PHE A 126 -15.49 16.96 -10.54
CA PHE A 126 -15.27 18.32 -11.06
C PHE A 126 -15.29 18.38 -12.60
N ASN A 127 -15.79 17.35 -13.30
CA ASN A 127 -15.78 17.24 -14.77
C ASN A 127 -14.38 17.32 -15.41
N ILE A 128 -13.34 16.95 -14.67
CA ILE A 128 -12.00 16.81 -15.22
C ILE A 128 -11.89 15.40 -15.79
N ASP A 129 -11.74 15.28 -17.10
CA ASP A 129 -11.52 13.98 -17.76
C ASP A 129 -10.04 13.59 -17.70
N ILE A 130 -9.78 12.49 -16.98
CA ILE A 130 -8.45 11.94 -16.67
C ILE A 130 -8.43 10.43 -16.89
N MET A 131 -9.38 9.88 -17.67
CA MET A 131 -9.43 8.43 -17.94
C MET A 131 -8.11 7.89 -18.51
N ALA A 132 -7.46 8.66 -19.40
CA ALA A 132 -6.16 8.28 -19.96
C ALA A 132 -5.04 8.28 -18.90
N PHE A 133 -5.08 9.23 -17.97
CA PHE A 133 -4.10 9.31 -16.87
C PHE A 133 -4.23 8.10 -15.93
N GLU A 134 -5.45 7.77 -15.52
CA GLU A 134 -5.75 6.60 -14.68
C GLU A 134 -5.30 5.29 -15.34
N ALA A 135 -5.62 5.11 -16.63
CA ALA A 135 -5.25 3.91 -17.37
C ALA A 135 -3.73 3.75 -17.47
N ILE A 136 -3.00 4.83 -17.80
CA ILE A 136 -1.54 4.81 -17.88
C ILE A 136 -0.93 4.54 -16.49
N PHE A 137 -1.45 5.20 -15.46
CA PHE A 137 -0.92 5.05 -14.11
C PHE A 137 -1.17 3.64 -13.57
N SER A 138 -2.38 3.11 -13.72
CA SER A 138 -2.74 1.74 -13.36
C SER A 138 -1.87 0.72 -14.10
N LEU A 139 -1.64 0.91 -15.41
CA LEU A 139 -0.75 0.04 -16.18
C LEU A 139 0.67 0.05 -15.63
N VAL A 140 1.24 1.22 -15.36
CA VAL A 140 2.61 1.36 -14.82
C VAL A 140 2.73 0.64 -13.47
N PHE A 141 1.79 0.86 -12.54
CA PHE A 141 1.85 0.23 -11.22
C PHE A 141 1.63 -1.28 -11.28
N ASN A 142 0.76 -1.76 -12.16
CA ASN A 142 0.57 -3.20 -12.38
C ASN A 142 1.82 -3.87 -12.97
N VAL A 143 2.50 -3.21 -13.92
CA VAL A 143 3.78 -3.70 -14.47
C VAL A 143 4.84 -3.74 -13.37
N VAL A 144 4.94 -2.69 -12.55
CA VAL A 144 5.88 -2.65 -11.41
C VAL A 144 5.56 -3.76 -10.39
N ALA A 145 4.28 -3.98 -10.07
CA ALA A 145 3.84 -5.05 -9.19
C ALA A 145 4.25 -6.42 -9.73
N LEU A 146 4.02 -6.68 -11.02
CA LEU A 146 4.39 -7.92 -11.68
C LEU A 146 5.90 -8.16 -11.63
N ILE A 147 6.71 -7.13 -11.92
CA ILE A 147 8.17 -7.21 -11.83
C ILE A 147 8.61 -7.54 -10.39
N VAL A 148 7.98 -6.92 -9.39
CA VAL A 148 8.26 -7.19 -7.97
C VAL A 148 7.90 -8.62 -7.60
N MET A 149 6.73 -9.12 -8.03
CA MET A 149 6.30 -10.51 -7.79
C MET A 149 7.26 -11.51 -8.43
N LEU A 150 7.64 -11.30 -9.70
CA LEU A 150 8.60 -12.18 -10.39
C LEU A 150 9.95 -12.20 -9.68
N LYS A 151 10.43 -11.04 -9.25
CA LYS A 151 11.69 -10.92 -8.52
C LYS A 151 11.63 -11.58 -7.14
N ALA A 152 10.48 -11.50 -6.48
CA ALA A 152 10.23 -12.19 -5.21
C ALA A 152 10.24 -13.71 -5.40
N ALA A 153 9.48 -14.22 -6.37
CA ALA A 153 9.41 -15.64 -6.71
C ALA A 153 10.80 -16.21 -7.06
N TYR A 154 11.56 -15.52 -7.91
CA TYR A 154 12.92 -15.92 -8.26
C TYR A 154 13.85 -15.98 -7.04
N ARG A 155 13.83 -14.95 -6.19
CA ARG A 155 14.67 -14.89 -4.98
C ARG A 155 14.32 -15.97 -3.97
N ILE A 156 13.03 -16.22 -3.77
CA ILE A 156 12.53 -17.27 -2.87
C ILE A 156 12.96 -18.64 -3.39
N ALA A 157 12.77 -18.92 -4.69
CA ALA A 157 13.18 -20.17 -5.31
C ALA A 157 14.70 -20.39 -5.23
N ALA A 158 15.51 -19.35 -5.47
CA ALA A 158 16.96 -19.46 -5.36
C ALA A 158 17.43 -19.81 -3.94
N ILE A 159 16.84 -19.19 -2.91
CA ILE A 159 17.15 -19.49 -1.51
C ILE A 159 16.73 -20.91 -1.13
N ASP A 160 15.59 -21.38 -1.65
CA ASP A 160 15.09 -22.73 -1.37
C ASP A 160 15.96 -23.81 -2.01
N ILE A 161 16.44 -23.58 -3.24
CA ILE A 161 17.38 -24.47 -3.94
C ILE A 161 18.71 -24.56 -3.19
N GLU A 162 19.30 -23.44 -2.76
CA GLU A 162 20.54 -23.43 -1.96
C GLU A 162 20.37 -24.24 -0.66
N LYS A 163 19.17 -24.24 -0.06
CA LYS A 163 18.89 -24.94 1.19
C LYS A 163 18.73 -26.46 1.03
N HIS A 164 18.34 -26.93 -0.16
CA HIS A 164 18.20 -28.37 -0.45
C HIS A 164 19.49 -29.01 -1.00
N GLN A 165 20.54 -28.21 -1.25
CA GLN A 165 21.85 -28.68 -1.73
C GLN A 165 22.92 -28.77 -0.61
N LEU A 166 22.62 -28.33 0.61
CA LEU A 166 23.44 -28.42 1.82
C LEU A 166 22.93 -29.53 2.73
#